data_AF-W6Z4S8-F1
#
_entry.id   AF-W6Z4S8-F1
#
_cell.length_a   1.000
_cell.length_b   1.000
_cell.length_c   1.000
_cell.angle_alpha   90.00
_cell.angle_beta   90.00
_cell.angle_gamma   90.00
#
_symmetry.space_group_name_H-M   'P 1'
#
loop_
_entity.id
_entity.type
_entity.pdbx_description
1 polymer ?
#
loop_
_entity_poly.entity_id
_entity_poly.type
_entity_poly.pdbx_seq_one_letter_code
_entity_poly.pdbx_strand_id
1 'polypeptide(L)'
;MSWALVDFSCVRYSPVEGTHYFHDPAYPSSIQFLLSGRWEPWDVSYVKYKARDPDIRRVAEEAETRLARDPYSKYSPWPSPPPSTGPPPLTSAYPHTQPPPVLIKQPVTDLVTPSPSTVAEHAVSASPRDHSTPPLPNISTSYASPYGSRSVVPNGVNQAPAGPPNFVPLAPIHSSHANHTNGHPSPPQHADIPCDPTLRDPSSKPVLTAQTILSRTRETKILLSIDGDGIRGLSALLLVESLVNAICVKVGQRLDSHQIFDLTGGCSLGGIIAIMLCRLRMQAHRAREAYKQIAKQVFANKKDYFKYLDPHAQVRSVDDSALEDAIKSVVRQELGNPDEILLDGRTDSGDVFAITTQMDIGTNRAALIRSYQTRRITGPDLEPDMPIWQTMKATSAAPRYIQSEKAVPQRFVIEKGLVDHGTTKNNPVRDILYECRKLFRYANDMMIIVSVGTGIGLDRTREIPEMANSVEDRKAEARGWGERFEADHAALIERNWMKYFRFDVTGLEDVPLEEWSHEDVIKEKTSAYLAQPEVCQRFYACVDAIAALLLGPQGR
;
A
#
# COMPACT_ATOMS: atom_id res chain seq x y z
N MET A 1 -9.35 19.18 -21.28
CA MET A 1 -8.20 19.78 -21.97
C MET A 1 -8.54 19.87 -23.45
N SER A 2 -8.47 21.05 -24.06
CA SER A 2 -8.62 21.23 -25.50
C SER A 2 -7.32 20.79 -26.19
N TRP A 3 -7.41 19.89 -27.15
CA TRP A 3 -6.26 19.50 -27.98
C TRP A 3 -5.96 20.65 -28.95
N ALA A 4 -4.84 21.35 -28.75
CA ALA A 4 -4.38 22.35 -29.72
C ALA A 4 -3.76 21.61 -30.93
N LEU A 5 -4.19 21.98 -32.14
CA LEU A 5 -3.63 21.47 -33.38
C LEU A 5 -2.21 22.01 -33.55
N VAL A 6 -1.21 21.13 -33.60
CA VAL A 6 0.19 21.51 -33.84
C VAL A 6 0.39 21.75 -35.34
N ASP A 7 0.73 22.98 -35.72
CA ASP A 7 1.17 23.29 -37.07
C ASP A 7 2.62 22.79 -37.27
N PHE A 8 2.75 21.66 -37.96
CA PHE A 8 4.05 21.04 -38.23
C PHE A 8 4.96 21.90 -39.12
N SER A 9 4.45 22.93 -39.80
CA SER A 9 5.29 23.86 -40.58
C SER A 9 6.14 24.78 -39.70
N CYS A 10 5.79 24.94 -38.43
CA CYS A 10 6.52 25.72 -37.42
C CYS A 10 7.58 24.90 -36.69
N VAL A 11 7.61 23.57 -36.89
CA VAL A 11 8.59 22.68 -36.25
C VAL A 11 9.96 22.86 -36.89
N ARG A 12 10.97 23.02 -36.02
CA ARG A 12 12.38 23.13 -36.38
C ARG A 12 13.17 22.06 -35.62
N TYR A 13 14.30 21.64 -36.17
CA TYR A 13 15.23 20.76 -35.48
C TYR A 13 16.45 21.54 -35.04
N SER A 14 16.81 21.46 -33.76
CA SER A 14 18.07 22.00 -33.26
C SER A 14 19.12 20.90 -33.21
N PRO A 15 20.21 21.00 -33.99
CA PRO A 15 21.33 20.06 -33.90
C PRO A 15 22.15 20.25 -32.61
N VAL A 16 22.03 21.40 -31.94
CA VAL A 16 22.77 21.72 -30.71
C VAL A 16 22.08 21.13 -29.48
N GLU A 17 20.75 21.21 -29.40
CA GLU A 17 19.95 20.57 -28.34
C GLU A 17 19.59 19.12 -28.67
N GLY A 18 19.76 18.69 -29.92
CA GLY A 18 19.44 17.33 -30.38
C GLY A 18 17.95 17.01 -30.42
N THR A 19 17.07 18.02 -30.46
CA THR A 19 15.61 17.85 -30.39
C THR A 19 14.86 18.77 -31.36
N HIS A 20 13.62 18.39 -31.70
CA HIS A 20 12.71 19.25 -32.43
C HIS A 20 12.04 20.24 -31.48
N TYR A 21 11.83 21.46 -31.92
CA TYR A 21 11.15 22.49 -31.15
C TYR A 21 10.24 23.32 -32.05
N PHE A 22 9.23 23.95 -31.46
CA PHE A 22 8.47 25.01 -32.11
C PHE A 22 7.96 26.01 -31.09
N HIS A 23 7.75 27.25 -31.53
CA HIS A 23 7.15 28.30 -30.74
C HIS A 23 5.79 28.65 -31.35
N ASP A 24 4.73 28.46 -30.56
CA ASP A 24 3.36 28.75 -30.98
C ASP A 24 2.97 30.18 -30.56
N PRO A 25 2.66 31.09 -31.51
CA PRO A 25 2.18 32.43 -31.17
C PRO A 25 0.91 32.45 -30.31
N ALA A 26 0.09 31.38 -30.30
CA ALA A 26 -1.08 31.25 -29.44
C ALA A 26 -0.72 30.95 -27.97
N TYR A 27 0.48 30.43 -27.71
CA TYR A 27 1.01 30.15 -26.37
C TYR A 27 2.37 30.85 -26.18
N PRO A 28 2.41 32.20 -26.23
CA PRO A 28 3.64 32.98 -26.35
C PRO A 28 4.58 32.88 -25.14
N SER A 29 4.12 32.34 -24.00
CA SER A 29 4.94 32.14 -22.80
C SER A 29 5.75 30.86 -22.81
N SER A 30 5.60 30.00 -23.82
CA SER A 30 6.28 28.71 -23.87
C SER A 30 6.81 28.33 -25.25
N ILE A 31 7.96 27.67 -25.27
CA ILE A 31 8.52 26.97 -26.44
C ILE A 31 8.35 25.47 -26.21
N GLN A 32 7.81 24.77 -27.19
CA GLN A 32 7.55 23.34 -27.13
C GLN A 32 8.77 22.57 -27.63
N PHE A 33 9.20 21.54 -26.90
CA PHE A 33 10.30 20.64 -27.28
C PHE A 33 9.82 19.20 -27.39
N LEU A 34 10.30 18.45 -28.38
CA LEU A 34 9.98 17.05 -28.57
C LEU A 34 10.95 16.19 -27.74
N LEU A 35 10.55 15.89 -26.51
CA LEU A 35 11.33 15.10 -25.57
C LEU A 35 10.66 13.74 -25.38
N SER A 36 11.41 12.66 -25.56
CA SER A 36 10.92 11.28 -25.36
C SER A 36 9.61 10.97 -26.12
N GLY A 37 9.45 11.54 -27.33
CA GLY A 37 8.28 11.34 -28.17
C GLY A 37 7.03 12.15 -27.80
N ARG A 38 7.15 13.14 -26.90
CA ARG A 38 6.06 14.06 -26.52
C ARG A 38 6.50 15.52 -26.61
N TRP A 39 5.57 16.41 -26.93
CA TRP A 39 5.80 17.86 -26.92
C TRP A 39 5.67 18.38 -25.49
N GLU A 40 6.74 19.00 -24.98
CA GLU A 40 6.81 19.58 -23.65
C GLU A 40 6.98 21.10 -23.70
N PRO A 41 6.10 21.89 -23.07
CA PRO A 41 6.20 23.35 -23.04
C PRO A 41 7.24 23.78 -21.99
N TRP A 42 8.22 24.55 -22.42
CA TRP A 42 9.21 25.16 -21.54
C TRP A 42 9.04 26.68 -21.57
N ASP A 43 9.07 27.31 -20.39
CA ASP A 43 8.89 28.75 -20.26
C ASP A 43 9.97 29.53 -21.04
N VAL A 44 9.57 30.58 -21.76
CA VAL A 44 10.48 31.37 -22.61
C VAL A 44 11.65 31.98 -21.83
N SER A 45 11.45 32.43 -20.59
CA SER A 45 12.53 32.99 -19.77
C SER A 45 13.53 31.91 -19.30
N TYR A 46 13.05 30.70 -19.02
CA TYR A 46 13.92 29.54 -18.74
C TYR A 46 14.73 29.11 -19.98
N VAL A 47 14.08 29.04 -21.14
CA VAL A 47 14.71 28.67 -22.40
C VAL A 47 15.76 29.71 -22.81
N LYS A 48 15.45 31.00 -22.69
CA LYS A 48 16.41 32.09 -22.90
C LYS A 48 17.67 31.95 -22.04
N TYR A 49 17.53 31.50 -20.80
CA TYR A 49 18.67 31.33 -19.89
C TYR A 49 19.48 30.06 -20.20
N LYS A 50 18.80 28.92 -20.36
CA LYS A 50 19.42 27.59 -20.39
C LYS A 50 19.81 27.09 -21.79
N ALA A 51 19.11 27.51 -22.84
CA ALA A 51 19.36 27.01 -24.19
C ALA A 51 20.79 27.34 -24.63
N ARG A 52 21.44 26.34 -25.22
CA ARG A 52 22.76 26.39 -25.83
C ARG A 52 22.68 26.79 -27.30
N ASP A 53 21.56 26.48 -27.95
CA ASP A 53 21.31 26.90 -29.34
C ASP A 53 20.99 28.41 -29.42
N PRO A 54 21.79 29.22 -30.14
CA PRO A 54 21.57 30.66 -30.25
C PRO A 54 20.26 31.02 -30.96
N ASP A 55 19.76 30.19 -31.88
CA ASP A 55 18.50 30.46 -32.57
C ASP A 55 17.31 30.26 -31.64
N ILE A 56 17.36 29.24 -30.79
CA ILE A 56 16.33 29.00 -29.77
C ILE A 56 16.33 30.12 -28.74
N ARG A 57 17.51 30.55 -28.27
CA ARG A 57 17.62 31.68 -27.34
C ARG A 57 17.02 32.95 -27.92
N ARG A 58 17.30 33.25 -29.19
CA ARG A 58 16.73 34.42 -29.88
C ARG A 58 15.20 34.36 -29.95
N VAL A 59 14.63 33.20 -30.28
CA VAL A 59 13.17 33.01 -30.30
C VAL A 59 12.57 33.23 -28.90
N ALA A 60 13.24 32.71 -27.87
CA ALA A 60 12.82 32.89 -26.48
C ALA A 60 12.92 34.35 -26.01
N GLU A 61 13.99 35.06 -26.38
CA GLU A 61 14.18 36.49 -26.10
C GLU A 61 13.14 37.37 -26.77
N GLU A 62 12.81 37.09 -28.03
CA GLU A 62 11.79 37.84 -28.77
C GLU A 62 10.39 37.61 -28.18
N ALA A 63 10.07 36.38 -27.81
CA ALA A 63 8.81 36.02 -27.16
C ALA A 63 8.67 36.68 -25.77
N GLU A 64 9.70 36.60 -24.93
CA GLU A 64 9.72 37.25 -23.62
C GLU A 64 9.60 38.78 -23.74
N THR A 65 10.30 39.39 -24.70
CA THR A 65 10.22 40.84 -24.93
C THR A 65 8.82 41.27 -25.37
N ARG A 66 8.13 40.47 -26.18
CA ARG A 66 6.73 40.73 -26.57
C ARG A 66 5.80 40.64 -25.36
N LEU A 67 5.96 39.62 -24.52
CA LEU A 67 5.16 39.43 -23.31
C LEU A 67 5.36 40.55 -22.29
N ALA A 68 6.60 41.02 -22.13
CA ALA A 68 6.93 42.14 -21.24
C ALA A 68 6.37 43.49 -21.72
N ARG A 69 6.13 43.64 -23.04
CA ARG A 69 5.54 44.85 -23.63
C ARG A 69 4.01 44.81 -23.70
N ASP A 70 3.39 43.65 -23.52
CA ASP A 70 1.94 43.52 -23.50
C ASP A 70 1.39 43.76 -22.08
N PRO A 71 0.69 44.90 -21.84
CA PRO A 71 0.18 45.25 -20.52
C PRO A 71 -0.94 44.30 -20.03
N TYR A 72 -1.47 43.43 -20.88
CA TYR A 72 -2.52 42.47 -20.53
C TYR A 72 -2.01 41.04 -20.29
N SER A 73 -0.73 40.75 -20.56
CA SER A 73 -0.20 39.37 -20.52
C SER A 73 -0.14 38.77 -19.11
N LYS A 74 -0.09 39.61 -18.06
CA LYS A 74 0.16 39.21 -16.65
C LYS A 74 1.40 38.29 -16.50
N TYR A 75 2.30 38.27 -17.48
CA TYR A 75 3.45 37.39 -17.49
C TYR A 75 4.50 37.86 -16.48
N SER A 76 4.91 36.96 -15.58
CA SER A 76 6.03 37.16 -14.67
C SER A 76 7.17 36.24 -15.12
N PRO A 77 8.37 36.77 -15.39
CA PRO A 77 9.53 35.96 -15.74
C PRO A 77 9.82 34.90 -14.67
N TRP A 78 10.32 33.74 -15.10
CA TRP A 78 10.78 32.67 -14.23
C TRP A 78 11.90 33.18 -13.31
N PRO A 79 11.92 32.83 -12.01
CA PRO A 79 12.87 33.41 -11.06
C PRO A 79 14.33 33.11 -11.42
N SER A 80 15.15 34.17 -11.41
CA SER A 80 16.59 34.15 -11.66
C SER A 80 17.33 33.16 -10.74
N PRO A 81 18.40 32.50 -11.21
CA PRO A 81 19.19 31.60 -10.37
C PRO A 81 19.96 32.35 -9.25
N PRO A 82 20.30 31.67 -8.15
CA PRO A 82 21.04 32.26 -7.02
C PRO A 82 22.47 32.67 -7.42
N PRO A 83 23.13 33.58 -6.67
CA PRO A 83 24.43 34.15 -7.04
C PRO A 83 25.53 33.08 -7.10
N SER A 84 26.47 33.24 -8.04
CA SER A 84 27.51 32.26 -8.35
C SER A 84 28.38 31.92 -7.15
N THR A 85 28.52 30.64 -6.83
CA THR A 85 29.61 30.10 -6.03
C THR A 85 30.90 30.11 -6.85
N GLY A 86 31.57 31.25 -6.88
CA GLY A 86 32.97 31.38 -7.28
C GLY A 86 33.77 32.02 -6.14
N PRO A 87 35.03 31.63 -5.91
CA PRO A 87 35.86 32.27 -4.89
C PRO A 87 36.13 33.73 -5.31
N PRO A 88 36.16 34.69 -4.37
CA PRO A 88 36.36 36.09 -4.71
C PRO A 88 37.79 36.34 -5.21
N PRO A 89 38.00 37.35 -6.06
CA PRO A 89 39.33 37.67 -6.59
C PRO A 89 40.22 38.32 -5.52
N LEU A 90 41.51 37.98 -5.56
CA LEU A 90 42.59 38.62 -4.80
C LEU A 90 42.71 40.10 -5.15
N THR A 91 42.61 40.99 -4.16
CA THR A 91 43.23 42.33 -4.22
C THR A 91 43.70 42.78 -2.83
N SER A 92 44.89 43.38 -2.81
CA SER A 92 45.66 43.84 -1.66
C SER A 92 45.32 45.30 -1.26
N ALA A 93 45.35 45.62 0.04
CA ALA A 93 46.15 46.68 0.69
C ALA A 93 45.53 47.20 2.03
N TYR A 94 46.40 47.23 3.05
CA TYR A 94 46.44 47.79 4.43
C TYR A 94 45.75 49.16 4.76
N PRO A 95 45.77 49.71 6.02
CA PRO A 95 46.46 49.27 7.27
C PRO A 95 45.70 49.35 8.64
N HIS A 96 46.25 48.58 9.60
CA HIS A 96 46.47 48.81 11.05
C HIS A 96 45.39 49.38 11.99
N THR A 97 45.07 48.62 13.06
CA THR A 97 45.43 48.96 14.47
C THR A 97 45.14 47.79 15.44
N GLN A 98 46.11 47.44 16.31
CA GLN A 98 46.03 46.43 17.40
C GLN A 98 45.63 47.07 18.74
N PRO A 99 45.21 46.28 19.76
CA PRO A 99 46.07 46.07 20.96
C PRO A 99 45.97 44.60 21.54
N PRO A 100 46.59 44.20 22.68
CA PRO A 100 47.70 43.22 22.76
C PRO A 100 47.33 41.86 23.44
N PRO A 101 48.27 40.88 23.52
CA PRO A 101 47.96 39.47 23.81
C PRO A 101 48.20 39.04 25.26
N VAL A 102 47.53 37.96 25.69
CA VAL A 102 47.84 37.24 26.95
C VAL A 102 48.05 35.75 26.69
N LEU A 103 49.07 35.25 27.39
CA LEU A 103 49.86 34.03 27.24
C LEU A 103 49.15 32.74 27.68
N ILE A 104 49.38 31.65 26.93
CA ILE A 104 49.01 30.27 27.23
C ILE A 104 49.88 29.69 28.37
N LYS A 105 49.27 28.94 29.30
CA LYS A 105 49.93 27.89 30.09
C LYS A 105 48.99 26.69 30.25
N GLN A 106 49.47 25.50 29.85
CA GLN A 106 48.99 24.19 30.34
C GLN A 106 49.56 23.92 31.76
N PRO A 107 49.01 22.99 32.54
CA PRO A 107 49.58 21.63 32.58
C PRO A 107 48.60 20.48 32.89
N VAL A 108 49.16 19.28 33.03
CA VAL A 108 48.62 17.90 33.02
C VAL A 108 48.68 17.25 34.43
N THR A 109 47.78 16.28 34.70
CA THR A 109 47.82 15.11 35.67
C THR A 109 48.10 15.29 37.18
N ASP A 110 47.19 14.83 38.08
CA ASP A 110 47.10 13.45 38.67
C ASP A 110 46.46 13.38 40.10
N LEU A 111 45.69 12.29 40.31
CA LEU A 111 45.48 11.45 41.52
C LEU A 111 44.84 11.94 42.87
N VAL A 112 43.73 11.22 43.21
CA VAL A 112 43.35 10.59 44.52
C VAL A 112 42.48 11.32 45.57
N THR A 113 41.48 10.55 46.02
CA THR A 113 40.38 10.67 47.02
C THR A 113 40.73 11.14 48.45
N PRO A 114 39.72 11.52 49.28
CA PRO A 114 39.08 10.56 50.22
C PRO A 114 37.56 10.77 50.50
N SER A 115 36.91 9.74 51.07
CA SER A 115 35.56 9.75 51.74
C SER A 115 35.73 9.73 53.29
N PRO A 116 34.72 9.54 54.21
CA PRO A 116 33.23 9.54 54.14
C PRO A 116 32.48 10.21 55.37
N SER A 117 31.14 10.00 55.46
CA SER A 117 30.16 10.11 56.61
C SER A 117 29.37 11.45 56.72
N THR A 118 28.05 11.57 56.97
CA THR A 118 27.08 10.78 57.80
C THR A 118 25.59 11.21 57.53
N VAL A 119 24.66 10.25 57.32
CA VAL A 119 23.26 10.03 57.90
C VAL A 119 22.21 11.18 57.89
N ALA A 120 20.88 11.07 57.63
CA ALA A 120 19.79 10.04 57.56
C ALA A 120 18.70 10.50 56.53
N GLU A 121 18.07 9.68 55.68
CA GLU A 121 17.00 8.66 55.86
C GLU A 121 15.56 9.15 56.16
N HIS A 122 14.63 8.88 55.23
CA HIS A 122 13.41 8.08 55.49
C HIS A 122 12.88 7.37 54.21
N ALA A 123 12.60 6.08 54.39
CA ALA A 123 12.24 5.03 53.43
C ALA A 123 10.75 5.04 53.02
N VAL A 124 10.24 4.18 52.11
CA VAL A 124 9.77 2.78 52.29
C VAL A 124 9.40 2.24 50.88
N SER A 125 9.48 0.97 50.44
CA SER A 125 10.09 -0.31 50.83
C SER A 125 9.79 -1.30 49.68
N ALA A 126 10.69 -2.25 49.41
CA ALA A 126 10.42 -3.41 48.55
C ALA A 126 11.12 -4.68 49.08
N SER A 127 10.49 -5.84 48.76
CA SER A 127 11.03 -7.23 48.75
C SER A 127 11.03 -8.00 50.10
N PRO A 128 11.17 -9.36 50.17
CA PRO A 128 11.84 -10.29 49.22
C PRO A 128 11.42 -11.80 49.09
N ARG A 129 11.99 -12.47 48.05
CA ARG A 129 12.57 -13.86 47.90
C ARG A 129 11.74 -15.13 48.23
N ASP A 130 11.88 -16.31 47.57
CA ASP A 130 13.06 -17.21 47.48
C ASP A 130 12.99 -18.31 46.36
N HIS A 131 14.13 -18.94 46.05
CA HIS A 131 14.36 -20.11 45.16
C HIS A 131 14.23 -21.48 45.88
N SER A 132 13.82 -22.57 45.19
CA SER A 132 14.34 -23.98 45.27
C SER A 132 13.42 -25.03 44.57
N THR A 133 13.99 -26.11 44.00
CA THR A 133 13.35 -27.34 43.43
C THR A 133 14.13 -28.59 43.92
N PRO A 134 13.73 -29.89 43.71
CA PRO A 134 12.45 -30.64 43.67
C PRO A 134 12.44 -31.85 44.70
N PRO A 135 11.49 -32.85 44.73
CA PRO A 135 11.34 -33.96 43.75
C PRO A 135 9.89 -34.51 43.51
N LEU A 136 9.75 -35.36 42.48
CA LEU A 136 8.58 -36.17 42.03
C LEU A 136 8.22 -37.32 43.01
N PRO A 137 6.96 -37.89 43.03
CA PRO A 137 6.47 -38.81 41.97
C PRO A 137 4.93 -38.89 41.68
N ASN A 138 4.62 -39.23 40.42
CA ASN A 138 3.60 -40.13 39.86
C ASN A 138 2.07 -40.06 40.17
N ILE A 139 1.32 -40.07 39.04
CA ILE A 139 0.00 -40.70 38.74
C ILE A 139 -1.28 -39.83 38.82
N SER A 140 -1.78 -39.53 37.61
CA SER A 140 -3.16 -39.60 37.07
C SER A 140 -4.36 -39.17 37.92
N THR A 141 -5.10 -38.15 37.48
CA THR A 141 -6.53 -38.28 37.12
C THR A 141 -7.10 -36.99 36.49
N SER A 142 -8.03 -37.22 35.57
CA SER A 142 -8.86 -36.30 34.80
C SER A 142 -9.79 -35.41 35.63
N TYR A 143 -10.02 -34.16 35.22
CA TYR A 143 -11.23 -33.41 35.57
C TYR A 143 -11.68 -32.47 34.44
N ALA A 144 -13.00 -32.36 34.28
CA ALA A 144 -13.72 -31.84 33.12
C ALA A 144 -14.41 -30.49 33.37
N SER A 145 -14.74 -29.83 32.25
CA SER A 145 -15.31 -28.50 32.06
C SER A 145 -16.68 -28.26 32.74
N PRO A 146 -16.96 -27.05 33.29
CA PRO A 146 -18.19 -26.77 34.04
C PRO A 146 -19.32 -26.05 33.26
N TYR A 147 -19.45 -26.17 31.94
CA TYR A 147 -20.64 -25.67 31.23
C TYR A 147 -21.20 -26.71 30.25
N GLY A 148 -22.03 -27.59 30.79
CA GLY A 148 -22.78 -28.63 30.08
C GLY A 148 -24.24 -28.67 30.54
N SER A 149 -25.11 -28.69 29.55
CA SER A 149 -26.57 -28.76 29.53
C SER A 149 -27.19 -29.77 30.51
N ARG A 150 -28.38 -29.46 31.05
CA ARG A 150 -29.23 -30.45 31.72
C ARG A 150 -30.69 -30.35 31.25
N SER A 151 -31.16 -31.42 30.61
CA SER A 151 -32.57 -31.76 30.42
C SER A 151 -32.98 -32.80 31.45
N VAL A 152 -34.15 -32.65 32.08
CA VAL A 152 -34.90 -33.73 32.78
C VAL A 152 -36.41 -33.47 32.60
N VAL A 153 -37.16 -34.56 32.41
CA VAL A 153 -38.63 -34.73 32.26
C VAL A 153 -39.04 -35.83 33.29
N PRO A 154 -40.31 -36.18 33.63
CA PRO A 154 -41.68 -35.58 33.51
C PRO A 154 -42.51 -35.54 34.83
N ASN A 155 -43.67 -34.85 34.82
CA ASN A 155 -45.03 -35.33 35.22
C ASN A 155 -46.04 -34.16 35.22
N GLY A 156 -47.05 -34.16 34.31
CA GLY A 156 -48.50 -34.28 34.60
C GLY A 156 -49.17 -32.97 35.07
N VAL A 157 -50.33 -32.44 34.61
CA VAL A 157 -51.57 -32.95 33.99
C VAL A 157 -52.42 -31.75 33.47
N ASN A 158 -53.20 -31.94 32.39
CA ASN A 158 -54.39 -31.18 31.88
C ASN A 158 -54.20 -29.70 31.43
N GLN A 159 -54.79 -29.18 30.34
CA GLN A 159 -55.87 -29.59 29.42
C GLN A 159 -55.72 -28.80 28.10
N ALA A 160 -56.10 -29.41 26.96
CA ALA A 160 -56.06 -28.88 25.59
C ALA A 160 -57.30 -28.00 25.25
N PRO A 161 -57.53 -27.44 24.03
CA PRO A 161 -57.42 -28.07 22.67
C PRO A 161 -56.60 -27.25 21.63
N ALA A 162 -55.73 -27.87 20.81
CA ALA A 162 -56.00 -28.51 19.49
C ALA A 162 -56.51 -27.49 18.44
N GLY A 163 -55.77 -27.06 17.40
CA GLY A 163 -55.06 -27.83 16.35
C GLY A 163 -56.04 -28.19 15.20
N PRO A 164 -55.62 -28.64 13.99
CA PRO A 164 -54.28 -28.70 13.37
C PRO A 164 -54.39 -28.46 11.80
N PRO A 165 -53.69 -29.18 10.88
CA PRO A 165 -52.27 -29.06 10.47
C PRO A 165 -52.00 -29.06 8.94
N ASN A 166 -50.69 -29.01 8.60
CA ASN A 166 -49.98 -29.40 7.37
C ASN A 166 -50.57 -30.58 6.56
N PHE A 167 -50.39 -30.57 5.23
CA PHE A 167 -49.50 -31.49 4.47
C PHE A 167 -49.57 -31.22 2.93
N VAL A 168 -48.41 -31.32 2.26
CA VAL A 168 -48.18 -31.46 0.79
C VAL A 168 -48.44 -32.94 0.43
N PRO A 169 -48.99 -33.39 -0.75
CA PRO A 169 -48.38 -33.27 -2.09
C PRO A 169 -49.31 -33.31 -3.34
N LEU A 170 -48.66 -33.29 -4.53
CA LEU A 170 -49.08 -33.67 -5.90
C LEU A 170 -49.57 -32.56 -6.88
N ALA A 171 -48.83 -32.45 -8.00
CA ALA A 171 -49.27 -31.85 -9.27
C ALA A 171 -50.31 -32.76 -9.95
N PRO A 172 -51.21 -32.27 -10.84
CA PRO A 172 -50.82 -32.07 -12.25
C PRO A 172 -51.60 -30.97 -13.05
N ILE A 173 -50.95 -30.48 -14.11
CA ILE A 173 -51.40 -30.38 -15.53
C ILE A 173 -52.73 -29.69 -15.94
N HIS A 174 -52.57 -28.71 -16.87
CA HIS A 174 -53.42 -28.21 -17.98
C HIS A 174 -54.93 -27.96 -17.84
N SER A 175 -55.36 -26.76 -18.26
CA SER A 175 -56.38 -26.45 -19.31
C SER A 175 -57.03 -25.08 -19.01
N SER A 176 -56.71 -23.98 -19.70
CA SER A 176 -57.21 -23.49 -21.01
C SER A 176 -58.60 -22.82 -20.98
N HIS A 177 -58.66 -21.67 -21.67
CA HIS A 177 -59.81 -20.88 -22.18
C HIS A 177 -60.43 -19.83 -21.23
N ALA A 178 -60.30 -18.52 -21.50
CA ALA A 178 -60.90 -17.64 -22.54
C ALA A 178 -61.99 -16.77 -21.85
N ASN A 179 -62.28 -15.50 -22.13
CA ASN A 179 -62.04 -14.59 -23.26
C ASN A 179 -62.45 -13.14 -22.85
N HIS A 180 -62.16 -12.17 -23.73
CA HIS A 180 -62.73 -10.81 -23.91
C HIS A 180 -61.98 -9.61 -23.27
N THR A 181 -61.15 -8.84 -24.01
CA THR A 181 -61.39 -7.74 -25.03
C THR A 181 -61.93 -6.44 -24.39
N ASN A 182 -61.33 -5.24 -24.52
CA ASN A 182 -60.97 -4.47 -25.72
C ASN A 182 -60.08 -3.25 -25.40
N GLY A 183 -59.29 -2.77 -26.38
CA GLY A 183 -58.94 -1.33 -26.54
C GLY A 183 -57.47 -0.96 -26.79
N HIS A 184 -57.06 -0.90 -28.07
CA HIS A 184 -55.80 -0.32 -28.61
C HIS A 184 -56.00 1.19 -28.98
N PRO A 185 -54.98 2.02 -29.37
CA PRO A 185 -53.80 1.69 -30.20
C PRO A 185 -52.44 2.40 -29.92
N SER A 186 -51.38 1.91 -30.56
CA SER A 186 -50.08 2.61 -30.75
C SER A 186 -49.49 2.28 -32.14
N PRO A 187 -48.71 3.18 -32.79
CA PRO A 187 -48.27 3.07 -34.21
C PRO A 187 -46.81 2.55 -34.36
N PRO A 188 -46.21 2.35 -35.57
CA PRO A 188 -45.77 1.03 -36.04
C PRO A 188 -44.24 0.86 -36.26
N GLN A 189 -43.81 -0.41 -36.40
CA GLN A 189 -42.47 -0.87 -36.78
C GLN A 189 -42.41 -1.28 -38.28
N HIS A 190 -41.28 -1.04 -38.94
CA HIS A 190 -40.83 -1.63 -40.22
C HIS A 190 -39.33 -1.97 -40.06
N ALA A 191 -38.69 -2.97 -40.66
CA ALA A 191 -39.01 -4.31 -41.16
C ALA A 191 -37.62 -4.89 -41.54
N ASP A 192 -37.22 -6.06 -41.02
CA ASP A 192 -35.96 -6.71 -41.38
C ASP A 192 -36.17 -7.84 -42.41
N ILE A 193 -35.27 -7.88 -43.39
CA ILE A 193 -35.20 -8.84 -44.50
C ILE A 193 -34.49 -10.13 -44.03
N PRO A 194 -34.95 -11.35 -44.39
CA PRO A 194 -34.27 -12.58 -43.99
C PRO A 194 -33.18 -12.98 -45.01
N CYS A 195 -31.96 -13.25 -44.52
CA CYS A 195 -30.88 -13.83 -45.32
C CYS A 195 -30.65 -15.31 -44.93
N ASP A 196 -30.55 -16.16 -45.94
CA ASP A 196 -30.45 -17.62 -45.96
C ASP A 196 -29.17 -18.16 -45.26
N PRO A 197 -29.25 -19.17 -44.36
CA PRO A 197 -28.12 -19.62 -43.54
C PRO A 197 -27.25 -20.75 -44.15
N THR A 198 -27.22 -20.95 -45.47
CA THR A 198 -26.53 -22.11 -46.08
C THR A 198 -25.08 -21.90 -46.56
N LEU A 199 -24.39 -20.83 -46.18
CA LEU A 199 -22.96 -20.65 -46.46
C LEU A 199 -22.17 -20.31 -45.19
N ARG A 200 -21.66 -21.34 -44.49
CA ARG A 200 -20.56 -21.21 -43.54
C ARG A 200 -19.42 -22.17 -43.89
N ASP A 201 -18.25 -21.56 -44.04
CA ASP A 201 -16.95 -22.13 -44.36
C ASP A 201 -16.46 -23.10 -43.25
N PRO A 202 -16.09 -24.36 -43.55
CA PRO A 202 -15.81 -25.37 -42.53
C PRO A 202 -14.39 -25.35 -41.94
N SER A 203 -13.78 -24.17 -41.70
CA SER A 203 -12.42 -24.09 -41.13
C SER A 203 -12.26 -23.33 -39.81
N SER A 204 -13.31 -22.72 -39.25
CA SER A 204 -13.21 -22.08 -37.93
C SER A 204 -13.52 -23.08 -36.81
N LYS A 205 -12.50 -23.77 -36.29
CA LYS A 205 -12.62 -24.39 -34.96
C LYS A 205 -12.88 -23.28 -33.93
N PRO A 206 -13.89 -23.41 -33.06
CA PRO A 206 -14.09 -22.44 -32.00
C PRO A 206 -12.89 -22.52 -31.05
N VAL A 207 -12.19 -21.40 -30.91
CA VAL A 207 -11.26 -21.20 -29.79
C VAL A 207 -12.13 -21.25 -28.54
N LEU A 208 -12.03 -22.33 -27.77
CA LEU A 208 -12.56 -22.41 -26.42
C LEU A 208 -11.87 -21.31 -25.61
N THR A 209 -12.53 -20.16 -25.43
CA THR A 209 -12.21 -19.23 -24.36
C THR A 209 -12.36 -19.99 -23.06
N ALA A 210 -11.22 -20.32 -22.43
CA ALA A 210 -11.19 -20.91 -21.10
C ALA A 210 -12.04 -20.03 -20.18
N GLN A 211 -13.08 -20.60 -19.58
CA GLN A 211 -13.88 -19.91 -18.57
C GLN A 211 -12.94 -19.58 -17.42
N THR A 212 -12.70 -18.29 -17.19
CA THR A 212 -11.84 -17.86 -16.08
C THR A 212 -12.58 -18.18 -14.80
N ILE A 213 -12.12 -19.19 -14.05
CA ILE A 213 -12.72 -19.48 -12.76
C ILE A 213 -12.59 -18.27 -11.86
N LEU A 214 -13.75 -17.77 -11.45
CA LEU A 214 -13.85 -16.69 -10.49
C LEU A 214 -13.18 -17.14 -9.20
N SER A 215 -12.21 -16.35 -8.76
CA SER A 215 -11.47 -16.50 -7.51
C SER A 215 -12.35 -16.97 -6.33
N ARG A 216 -13.56 -16.40 -6.20
CA ARG A 216 -14.50 -16.72 -5.12
C ARG A 216 -15.00 -18.18 -5.10
N THR A 217 -15.04 -18.89 -6.24
CA THR A 217 -15.60 -20.25 -6.33
C THR A 217 -14.57 -21.36 -6.19
N ARG A 218 -13.27 -21.05 -6.10
CA ARG A 218 -12.21 -22.06 -5.92
C ARG A 218 -12.34 -22.76 -4.57
N GLU A 219 -12.15 -24.08 -4.52
CA GLU A 219 -12.10 -24.82 -3.24
C GLU A 219 -10.83 -24.49 -2.46
N THR A 220 -9.67 -24.57 -3.12
CA THR A 220 -8.39 -24.16 -2.54
C THR A 220 -8.24 -22.65 -2.70
N LYS A 221 -7.90 -21.95 -1.61
CA LYS A 221 -7.73 -20.49 -1.62
C LYS A 221 -6.27 -20.08 -1.73
N ILE A 222 -6.01 -19.07 -2.56
CA ILE A 222 -4.70 -18.42 -2.71
C ILE A 222 -4.76 -17.07 -1.97
N LEU A 223 -3.98 -16.94 -0.91
CA LEU A 223 -3.95 -15.78 -0.03
C LEU A 223 -2.63 -15.03 -0.17
N LEU A 224 -2.68 -13.70 -0.31
CA LEU A 224 -1.51 -12.84 -0.35
C LEU A 224 -1.46 -11.93 0.88
N SER A 225 -0.46 -12.12 1.73
CA SER A 225 -0.18 -11.30 2.90
C SER A 225 1.00 -10.39 2.62
N ILE A 226 0.82 -9.08 2.78
CA ILE A 226 1.86 -8.07 2.55
C ILE A 226 2.16 -7.36 3.85
N ASP A 227 3.40 -7.43 4.28
CA ASP A 227 3.84 -6.78 5.51
C ASP A 227 3.76 -5.25 5.43
N GLY A 228 3.67 -4.64 6.60
CA GLY A 228 3.82 -3.23 6.80
C GLY A 228 4.98 -2.93 7.73
N ASP A 229 5.89 -2.06 7.32
CA ASP A 229 6.88 -1.45 8.22
C ASP A 229 6.82 0.08 8.20
N GLY A 230 5.90 0.62 7.41
CA GLY A 230 5.61 2.02 7.29
C GLY A 230 6.18 2.72 6.07
N ILE A 231 7.37 2.37 5.60
CA ILE A 231 8.10 3.19 4.61
C ILE A 231 8.64 2.34 3.46
N ARG A 232 8.93 1.05 3.70
CA ARG A 232 9.40 0.15 2.64
C ARG A 232 8.28 -0.74 2.15
N GLY A 233 8.19 -0.93 0.85
CA GLY A 233 7.17 -1.76 0.20
C GLY A 233 7.41 -1.93 -1.30
N LEU A 234 8.33 -1.18 -1.89
CA LEU A 234 8.72 -1.33 -3.29
C LEU A 234 9.36 -2.71 -3.55
N SER A 235 10.16 -3.22 -2.61
CA SER A 235 10.71 -4.58 -2.65
C SER A 235 9.60 -5.64 -2.65
N ALA A 236 8.60 -5.49 -1.78
CA ALA A 236 7.44 -6.38 -1.73
C ALA A 236 6.66 -6.36 -3.05
N LEU A 237 6.45 -5.17 -3.62
CA LEU A 237 5.74 -5.01 -4.89
C LEU A 237 6.50 -5.60 -6.08
N LEU A 238 7.82 -5.42 -6.14
CA LEU A 238 8.68 -6.06 -7.15
C LEU A 238 8.68 -7.59 -7.04
N LEU A 239 8.60 -8.11 -5.81
CA LEU A 239 8.51 -9.56 -5.58
C LEU A 239 7.15 -10.11 -6.04
N VAL A 240 6.06 -9.41 -5.72
CA VAL A 240 4.71 -9.76 -6.21
C VAL A 240 4.63 -9.64 -7.73
N GLU A 241 5.22 -8.60 -8.33
CA GLU A 241 5.33 -8.46 -9.79
C GLU A 241 6.06 -9.66 -10.42
N SER A 242 7.21 -10.04 -9.84
CA SER A 242 7.99 -11.21 -10.30
C SER A 242 7.19 -12.51 -10.18
N LEU A 243 6.46 -12.69 -9.08
CA LEU A 243 5.61 -13.86 -8.84
C LEU A 243 4.47 -13.95 -9.86
N VAL A 244 3.71 -12.87 -10.04
CA VAL A 244 2.61 -12.81 -11.01
C VAL A 244 3.12 -13.06 -12.43
N ASN A 245 4.25 -12.46 -12.81
CA ASN A 245 4.86 -12.68 -14.13
C ASN A 245 5.27 -14.14 -14.32
N ALA A 246 5.91 -14.76 -13.33
CA ALA A 246 6.29 -16.18 -13.40
C ALA A 246 5.08 -17.12 -13.50
N ILE A 247 4.00 -16.82 -12.77
CA ILE A 247 2.71 -17.54 -12.88
C ILE A 247 2.14 -17.40 -14.29
N CYS A 248 2.11 -16.18 -14.85
CA CYS A 248 1.59 -15.93 -16.20
C CYS A 248 2.36 -16.73 -17.26
N VAL A 249 3.70 -16.76 -17.15
CA VAL A 249 4.56 -17.55 -18.05
C VAL A 249 4.24 -19.03 -17.95
N LYS A 250 4.09 -19.56 -16.73
CA LYS A 250 3.83 -21.00 -16.51
C LYS A 250 2.42 -21.43 -16.91
N VAL A 251 1.41 -20.58 -16.70
CA VAL A 251 0.02 -20.82 -17.09
C VAL A 251 -0.17 -20.60 -18.60
N GLY A 252 0.67 -19.78 -19.23
CA GLY A 252 0.52 -19.40 -20.64
C GLY A 252 -0.59 -18.38 -20.89
N GLN A 253 -1.04 -17.68 -19.83
CA GLN A 253 -2.09 -16.66 -19.87
C GLN A 253 -1.66 -15.46 -19.05
N ARG A 254 -1.99 -14.25 -19.53
CA ARG A 254 -1.82 -13.02 -18.75
C ARG A 254 -2.91 -12.95 -17.70
N LEU A 255 -2.51 -12.90 -16.43
CA LEU A 255 -3.38 -12.79 -15.27
C LEU A 255 -2.94 -11.62 -14.40
N ASP A 256 -3.90 -10.91 -13.84
CA ASP A 256 -3.65 -9.85 -12.87
C ASP A 256 -3.79 -10.38 -11.44
N SER A 257 -3.23 -9.67 -10.47
CA SER A 257 -3.22 -10.09 -9.06
C SER A 257 -4.62 -10.42 -8.52
N HIS A 258 -5.64 -9.62 -8.87
CA HIS A 258 -7.04 -9.86 -8.44
C HIS A 258 -7.65 -11.16 -8.98
N GLN A 259 -7.09 -11.73 -10.05
CA GLN A 259 -7.53 -13.01 -10.63
C GLN A 259 -6.78 -14.20 -10.04
N ILE A 260 -5.58 -13.96 -9.51
CA ILE A 260 -4.74 -14.97 -8.89
C ILE A 260 -5.11 -15.13 -7.42
N PHE A 261 -5.14 -14.04 -6.66
CA PHE A 261 -5.31 -14.04 -5.21
C PHE A 261 -6.78 -13.86 -4.82
N ASP A 262 -7.28 -14.77 -3.99
CA ASP A 262 -8.67 -14.76 -3.54
C ASP A 262 -8.93 -13.78 -2.39
N LEU A 263 -7.91 -13.59 -1.56
CA LEU A 263 -7.89 -12.59 -0.52
C LEU A 263 -6.50 -12.00 -0.44
N THR A 264 -6.41 -10.67 -0.40
CA THR A 264 -5.16 -9.97 -0.17
C THR A 264 -5.27 -9.11 1.08
N GLY A 265 -4.36 -9.31 2.02
CA GLY A 265 -4.28 -8.60 3.28
C GLY A 265 -2.98 -7.82 3.36
N GLY A 266 -3.05 -6.54 3.72
CA GLY A 266 -1.86 -5.72 3.88
C GLY A 266 -1.88 -4.90 5.16
N CYS A 267 -0.72 -4.72 5.80
CA CYS A 267 -0.58 -3.76 6.89
C CYS A 267 0.11 -2.49 6.37
N SER A 268 -0.33 -1.32 6.80
CA SER A 268 0.31 -0.05 6.45
C SER A 268 0.44 0.13 4.91
N LEU A 269 1.62 0.47 4.38
CA LEU A 269 1.91 0.55 2.95
C LEU A 269 1.63 -0.77 2.21
N GLY A 270 1.76 -1.92 2.87
CA GLY A 270 1.32 -3.20 2.35
C GLY A 270 -0.19 -3.24 2.06
N GLY A 271 -0.99 -2.51 2.85
CA GLY A 271 -2.42 -2.29 2.61
C GLY A 271 -2.70 -1.47 1.36
N ILE A 272 -1.91 -0.42 1.11
CA ILE A 272 -1.95 0.35 -0.14
C ILE A 272 -1.62 -0.56 -1.33
N ILE A 273 -0.57 -1.38 -1.22
CA ILE A 273 -0.19 -2.34 -2.28
C ILE A 273 -1.34 -3.32 -2.56
N ALA A 274 -1.94 -3.89 -1.51
CA ALA A 274 -3.09 -4.78 -1.62
C ALA A 274 -4.28 -4.12 -2.34
N ILE A 275 -4.61 -2.88 -1.97
CA ILE A 275 -5.69 -2.11 -2.60
C ILE A 275 -5.39 -1.84 -4.08
N MET A 276 -4.16 -1.43 -4.43
CA MET A 276 -3.79 -1.16 -5.83
C MET A 276 -3.88 -2.42 -6.69
N LEU A 277 -3.32 -3.53 -6.21
CA LEU A 277 -3.28 -4.79 -6.98
C LEU A 277 -4.65 -5.45 -7.15
N CYS A 278 -5.49 -5.42 -6.12
CA CYS A 278 -6.73 -6.17 -6.10
C CYS A 278 -7.99 -5.30 -6.24
N ARG A 279 -8.14 -4.24 -5.43
CA ARG A 279 -9.34 -3.37 -5.46
C ARG A 279 -9.34 -2.42 -6.66
N LEU A 280 -8.19 -1.83 -6.99
CA LEU A 280 -8.03 -1.01 -8.20
C LEU A 280 -7.72 -1.84 -9.44
N ARG A 281 -7.44 -3.14 -9.28
CA ARG A 281 -7.09 -4.09 -10.36
C ARG A 281 -5.92 -3.62 -11.23
N MET A 282 -4.97 -2.90 -10.61
CA MET A 282 -3.80 -2.41 -11.32
C MET A 282 -2.89 -3.58 -11.65
N GLN A 283 -2.33 -3.54 -12.85
CA GLN A 283 -1.21 -4.41 -13.20
C GLN A 283 -0.01 -4.08 -12.30
N ALA A 284 0.77 -5.08 -11.91
CA ALA A 284 1.83 -4.91 -10.92
C ALA A 284 2.83 -3.78 -11.27
N HIS A 285 3.22 -3.66 -12.55
CA HIS A 285 4.08 -2.56 -13.00
C HIS A 285 3.43 -1.16 -12.85
N ARG A 286 2.12 -1.03 -13.04
CA ARG A 286 1.39 0.23 -12.84
C ARG A 286 1.22 0.54 -11.36
N ALA A 287 0.91 -0.47 -10.56
CA ALA A 287 0.90 -0.36 -9.11
C ALA A 287 2.26 0.13 -8.60
N ARG A 288 3.38 -0.29 -9.22
CA ARG A 288 4.73 0.17 -8.89
C ARG A 288 4.93 1.67 -9.11
N GLU A 289 4.51 2.19 -10.26
CA GLU A 289 4.58 3.61 -10.56
C GLU A 289 3.70 4.45 -9.64
N ALA A 290 2.47 4.00 -9.38
CA ALA A 290 1.55 4.64 -8.44
C ALA A 290 2.09 4.60 -7.00
N TYR A 291 2.67 3.46 -6.59
CA TYR A 291 3.29 3.31 -5.28
C TYR A 291 4.39 4.34 -5.06
N LYS A 292 5.29 4.56 -6.03
CA LYS A 292 6.36 5.58 -5.90
C LYS A 292 5.81 6.99 -5.67
N GLN A 293 4.71 7.35 -6.34
CA GLN A 293 4.07 8.66 -6.15
C GLN A 293 3.54 8.83 -4.73
N ILE A 294 2.92 7.78 -4.17
CA ILE A 294 2.38 7.78 -2.81
C ILE A 294 3.52 7.72 -1.78
N ALA A 295 4.46 6.79 -1.95
CA ALA A 295 5.58 6.54 -1.04
C ALA A 295 6.45 7.78 -0.83
N LYS A 296 6.63 8.61 -1.86
CA LYS A 296 7.29 9.92 -1.74
C LYS A 296 6.63 10.81 -0.67
N GLN A 297 5.31 10.92 -0.69
CA GLN A 297 4.57 11.75 0.26
C GLN A 297 4.54 11.12 1.65
N VAL A 298 4.39 9.79 1.72
CA VAL A 298 4.42 9.04 2.98
C VAL A 298 5.76 9.20 3.69
N PHE A 299 6.86 9.08 2.95
CA PHE A 299 8.20 9.31 3.48
C PHE A 299 8.36 10.73 4.02
N ALA A 300 7.92 11.75 3.25
CA ALA A 300 7.99 13.14 3.70
C ALA A 300 7.21 13.36 5.01
N ASN A 301 5.97 12.90 5.08
CA ASN A 301 5.11 13.08 6.27
C ASN A 301 5.69 12.36 7.49
N LYS A 302 6.21 11.14 7.31
CA LYS A 302 6.85 10.38 8.40
C LYS A 302 8.15 11.00 8.85
N LYS A 303 8.99 11.44 7.92
CA LYS A 303 10.23 12.15 8.23
C LYS A 303 9.92 13.40 9.04
N ASP A 304 8.88 14.15 8.69
CA ASP A 304 8.47 15.35 9.44
C ASP A 304 7.88 15.00 10.82
N TYR A 305 7.10 13.92 10.94
CA TYR A 305 6.64 13.40 12.22
C TYR A 305 7.80 13.01 13.14
N PHE A 306 8.78 12.25 12.65
CA PHE A 306 9.91 11.81 13.46
C PHE A 306 10.89 12.96 13.78
N LYS A 307 11.00 13.99 12.92
CA LYS A 307 11.70 15.23 13.28
C LYS A 307 11.09 15.90 14.51
N TYR A 308 9.77 15.83 14.72
CA TYR A 308 9.16 16.40 15.92
C TYR A 308 9.64 15.71 17.21
N LEU A 309 10.03 14.43 17.12
CA LEU A 309 10.58 13.66 18.24
C LEU A 309 12.06 13.95 18.49
N ASP A 310 12.77 14.49 17.49
CA ASP A 310 14.16 14.93 17.62
C ASP A 310 14.21 16.25 18.44
N PRO A 311 14.85 16.25 19.63
CA PRO A 311 14.97 17.45 20.47
C PRO A 311 15.69 18.63 19.82
N HIS A 312 16.38 18.42 18.70
CA HIS A 312 17.18 19.42 18.00
C HIS A 312 16.56 19.94 16.69
N ALA A 313 15.44 19.38 16.25
CA ALA A 313 14.82 19.77 14.98
C ALA A 313 13.81 20.90 15.12
N GLN A 314 13.76 21.80 14.13
CA GLN A 314 12.73 22.84 14.07
C GLN A 314 11.41 22.28 13.54
N VAL A 315 10.33 22.48 14.30
CA VAL A 315 8.99 21.99 13.98
C VAL A 315 8.38 22.78 12.82
N ARG A 316 7.85 22.09 11.81
CA ARG A 316 6.99 22.67 10.77
C ARG A 316 5.58 22.10 10.85
N SER A 317 4.61 22.89 10.42
CA SER A 317 3.25 22.41 10.17
C SER A 317 3.31 21.32 9.10
N VAL A 318 2.83 20.12 9.44
CA VAL A 318 2.70 19.02 8.49
C VAL A 318 1.39 19.22 7.73
N ASP A 319 1.50 19.49 6.43
CA ASP A 319 0.37 19.49 5.51
C ASP A 319 0.21 18.11 4.88
N ASP A 320 -0.91 17.43 5.16
CA ASP A 320 -1.21 16.11 4.60
C ASP A 320 -1.95 16.17 3.25
N SER A 321 -2.19 17.37 2.72
CA SER A 321 -2.90 17.57 1.43
C SER A 321 -2.20 16.86 0.28
N ALA A 322 -0.86 16.90 0.22
CA ALA A 322 -0.09 16.30 -0.86
C ALA A 322 -0.21 14.77 -0.91
N LEU A 323 -0.29 14.09 0.24
CA LEU A 323 -0.51 12.65 0.31
C LEU A 323 -1.93 12.31 -0.16
N GLU A 324 -2.92 13.07 0.30
CA GLU A 324 -4.31 12.89 -0.11
C GLU A 324 -4.48 13.08 -1.62
N ASP A 325 -3.90 14.14 -2.18
CA ASP A 325 -3.95 14.44 -3.62
C ASP A 325 -3.25 13.36 -4.45
N ALA A 326 -2.10 12.86 -3.99
CA ALA A 326 -1.40 11.75 -4.65
C ALA A 326 -2.28 10.48 -4.70
N ILE A 327 -2.90 10.12 -3.58
CA ILE A 327 -3.80 8.97 -3.50
C ILE A 327 -5.05 9.17 -4.38
N LYS A 328 -5.72 10.32 -4.25
CA LYS A 328 -6.91 10.66 -5.06
C LYS A 328 -6.60 10.68 -6.56
N SER A 329 -5.41 11.12 -6.94
CA SER A 329 -4.94 11.07 -8.32
C SER A 329 -4.87 9.63 -8.83
N VAL A 330 -4.26 8.72 -8.06
CA VAL A 330 -4.19 7.28 -8.43
C VAL A 330 -5.60 6.68 -8.55
N VAL A 331 -6.48 6.92 -7.56
CA VAL A 331 -7.86 6.41 -7.60
C VAL A 331 -8.63 6.96 -8.82
N ARG A 332 -8.50 8.26 -9.09
CA ARG A 332 -9.14 8.90 -10.25
C ARG A 332 -8.61 8.36 -11.58
N GLN A 333 -7.32 8.07 -11.68
CA GLN A 333 -6.73 7.52 -12.92
C GLN A 333 -7.28 6.12 -13.24
N GLU A 334 -7.54 5.30 -12.22
CA GLU A 334 -7.99 3.92 -12.42
C GLU A 334 -9.52 3.78 -12.48
N LEU A 335 -10.27 4.56 -11.69
CA LEU A 335 -11.74 4.42 -11.57
C LEU A 335 -12.54 5.63 -12.07
N GLY A 336 -11.88 6.74 -12.43
CA GLY A 336 -12.54 7.98 -12.87
C GLY A 336 -13.15 8.82 -11.74
N ASN A 337 -13.61 8.19 -10.66
CA ASN A 337 -14.16 8.83 -9.47
C ASN A 337 -13.16 8.75 -8.29
N PRO A 338 -12.65 9.88 -7.77
CA PRO A 338 -11.74 9.87 -6.62
C PRO A 338 -12.41 9.38 -5.34
N ASP A 339 -13.73 9.56 -5.20
CA ASP A 339 -14.49 9.23 -3.98
C ASP A 339 -15.18 7.86 -4.07
N GLU A 340 -14.67 6.96 -4.93
CA GLU A 340 -15.17 5.60 -4.99
C GLU A 340 -14.99 4.88 -3.64
N ILE A 341 -16.02 4.15 -3.21
CA ILE A 341 -16.04 3.41 -1.94
C ILE A 341 -15.13 2.17 -1.99
N LEU A 342 -14.55 1.80 -0.84
CA LEU A 342 -13.70 0.62 -0.74
C LEU A 342 -14.48 -0.68 -0.97
N LEU A 343 -15.72 -0.76 -0.47
CA LEU A 343 -16.58 -1.92 -0.66
C LEU A 343 -16.72 -2.23 -2.15
N ASP A 344 -16.41 -3.47 -2.53
CA ASP A 344 -16.40 -3.91 -3.92
C ASP A 344 -17.56 -4.88 -4.18
N GLY A 345 -18.57 -4.38 -4.88
CA GLY A 345 -19.73 -5.18 -5.30
C GLY A 345 -19.46 -6.10 -6.49
N ARG A 346 -18.30 -5.97 -7.17
CA ARG A 346 -18.00 -6.74 -8.38
C ARG A 346 -17.76 -8.23 -8.05
N THR A 347 -18.30 -9.12 -8.88
CA THR A 347 -18.24 -10.57 -8.66
C THR A 347 -16.88 -11.18 -8.99
N ASP A 348 -16.11 -10.49 -9.83
CA ASP A 348 -14.79 -10.86 -10.33
C ASP A 348 -13.64 -10.09 -9.63
N SER A 349 -13.93 -9.38 -8.53
CA SER A 349 -12.89 -8.72 -7.73
C SER A 349 -12.28 -9.65 -6.69
N GLY A 350 -10.97 -9.52 -6.50
CA GLY A 350 -10.29 -10.11 -5.35
C GLY A 350 -10.64 -9.35 -4.08
N ASP A 351 -10.92 -10.08 -3.00
CA ASP A 351 -11.25 -9.49 -1.71
C ASP A 351 -9.99 -8.88 -1.07
N VAL A 352 -10.10 -7.69 -0.48
CA VAL A 352 -8.98 -6.96 0.12
C VAL A 352 -9.31 -6.49 1.52
N PHE A 353 -8.33 -6.55 2.42
CA PHE A 353 -8.37 -5.77 3.64
C PHE A 353 -7.03 -5.08 3.91
N ALA A 354 -7.11 -3.95 4.59
CA ALA A 354 -5.96 -3.18 5.04
C ALA A 354 -5.99 -3.02 6.56
N ILE A 355 -4.84 -3.17 7.21
CA ILE A 355 -4.66 -2.96 8.64
C ILE A 355 -4.05 -1.57 8.86
N THR A 356 -4.71 -0.78 9.69
CA THR A 356 -4.28 0.53 10.22
C THR A 356 -4.38 0.53 11.75
N THR A 357 -3.95 1.60 12.41
CA THR A 357 -4.12 1.80 13.85
C THR A 357 -5.18 2.85 14.12
N GLN A 358 -6.19 2.46 14.89
CA GLN A 358 -7.07 3.39 15.58
C GLN A 358 -6.34 3.94 16.81
N MET A 359 -6.02 5.23 16.78
CA MET A 359 -5.48 5.97 17.91
C MET A 359 -6.60 6.62 18.71
N ASP A 360 -6.57 6.40 20.01
CA ASP A 360 -7.38 7.08 21.01
C ASP A 360 -6.46 7.52 22.16
N ILE A 361 -6.94 8.42 23.02
CA ILE A 361 -6.14 8.94 24.14
C ILE A 361 -5.79 7.78 25.07
N GLY A 362 -4.50 7.43 25.09
CA GLY A 362 -3.95 6.39 25.97
C GLY A 362 -4.10 4.95 25.46
N THR A 363 -4.73 4.71 24.31
CA THR A 363 -4.85 3.36 23.73
C THR A 363 -4.73 3.35 22.22
N ASN A 364 -3.95 2.41 21.69
CA ASN A 364 -3.83 2.15 20.26
C ASN A 364 -4.39 0.76 19.96
N ARG A 365 -5.21 0.62 18.92
CA ARG A 365 -5.81 -0.65 18.53
C ARG A 365 -5.68 -0.87 17.03
N ALA A 366 -5.37 -2.09 16.61
CA ALA A 366 -5.44 -2.43 15.19
C ALA A 366 -6.88 -2.34 14.68
N ALA A 367 -7.06 -1.70 13.52
CA ALA A 367 -8.31 -1.55 12.81
C ALA A 367 -8.18 -2.18 11.41
N LEU A 368 -9.12 -3.05 11.05
CA LEU A 368 -9.15 -3.76 9.78
C LEU A 368 -10.24 -3.14 8.89
N ILE A 369 -9.84 -2.48 7.82
CA ILE A 369 -10.73 -1.89 6.82
C ILE A 369 -10.84 -2.87 5.65
N ARG A 370 -12.06 -3.21 5.19
CA ARG A 370 -12.33 -4.32 4.26
C ARG A 370 -13.06 -3.85 3.01
N SER A 371 -12.76 -4.45 1.86
CA SER A 371 -13.49 -4.25 0.60
C SER A 371 -14.70 -5.17 0.44
N TYR A 372 -15.08 -5.90 1.48
CA TYR A 372 -16.12 -6.91 1.46
C TYR A 372 -16.92 -6.91 2.76
N GLN A 373 -18.17 -7.35 2.67
CA GLN A 373 -19.04 -7.47 3.83
C GLN A 373 -18.64 -8.69 4.67
N THR A 374 -18.49 -8.50 5.99
CA THR A 374 -18.30 -9.62 6.93
C THR A 374 -19.53 -9.78 7.82
N ARG A 375 -19.97 -11.02 8.06
CA ARG A 375 -21.13 -11.32 8.93
C ARG A 375 -20.83 -11.17 10.42
N ARG A 376 -19.55 -11.04 10.80
CA ARG A 376 -19.07 -10.91 12.18
C ARG A 376 -17.94 -9.89 12.24
N ILE A 377 -18.30 -8.65 12.56
CA ILE A 377 -17.35 -7.55 12.74
C ILE A 377 -16.47 -7.90 13.95
N THR A 378 -15.18 -8.12 13.70
CA THR A 378 -14.16 -8.19 14.75
C THR A 378 -13.21 -7.04 14.46
N GLY A 379 -13.25 -6.02 15.31
CA GLY A 379 -12.59 -4.73 15.09
C GLY A 379 -13.53 -3.57 15.42
N PRO A 380 -13.03 -2.32 15.42
CA PRO A 380 -13.88 -1.14 15.54
C PRO A 380 -14.91 -1.10 14.40
N ASP A 381 -16.11 -0.61 14.69
CA ASP A 381 -17.12 -0.33 13.67
C ASP A 381 -16.59 0.80 12.78
N LEU A 382 -16.12 0.44 11.60
CA LEU A 382 -15.66 1.36 10.57
C LEU A 382 -16.82 1.66 9.62
N GLU A 383 -16.89 2.90 9.15
CA GLU A 383 -17.88 3.37 8.18
C GLU A 383 -17.93 2.42 6.95
N PRO A 384 -19.08 1.80 6.64
CA PRO A 384 -19.22 0.88 5.51
C PRO A 384 -18.92 1.53 4.15
N ASP A 385 -19.17 2.83 4.05
CA ASP A 385 -19.06 3.61 2.82
C ASP A 385 -17.73 4.38 2.73
N MET A 386 -16.70 3.94 3.46
CA MET A 386 -15.39 4.59 3.46
C MET A 386 -14.78 4.62 2.04
N PRO A 387 -14.42 5.80 1.50
CA PRO A 387 -13.72 5.92 0.23
C PRO A 387 -12.37 5.19 0.21
N ILE A 388 -11.97 4.70 -0.97
CA ILE A 388 -10.67 4.05 -1.17
C ILE A 388 -9.53 4.98 -0.73
N TRP A 389 -9.60 6.26 -1.10
CA TRP A 389 -8.55 7.21 -0.77
C TRP A 389 -8.39 7.42 0.74
N GLN A 390 -9.51 7.41 1.48
CA GLN A 390 -9.49 7.59 2.94
C GLN A 390 -8.89 6.37 3.62
N THR A 391 -9.18 5.17 3.10
CA THR A 391 -8.56 3.92 3.55
C THR A 391 -7.04 3.95 3.33
N MET A 392 -6.60 4.30 2.11
CA MET A 392 -5.18 4.38 1.78
C MET A 392 -4.45 5.46 2.59
N LYS A 393 -5.11 6.59 2.86
CA LYS A 393 -4.57 7.65 3.74
C LYS A 393 -4.42 7.14 5.16
N ALA A 394 -5.44 6.49 5.72
CA ALA A 394 -5.39 5.90 7.05
C ALA A 394 -4.27 4.86 7.23
N THR A 395 -3.92 4.11 6.18
CA THR A 395 -2.86 3.10 6.25
C THR A 395 -1.46 3.68 6.04
N SER A 396 -1.31 4.96 5.73
CA SER A 396 0.00 5.55 5.42
C SER A 396 0.33 6.84 6.16
N ALA A 397 -0.69 7.57 6.62
CA ALA A 397 -0.53 8.83 7.32
C ALA A 397 0.23 8.63 8.63
N ALA A 398 1.27 9.43 8.84
CA ALA A 398 1.93 9.51 10.13
C ALA A 398 0.93 10.07 11.18
N PRO A 399 1.05 9.69 12.46
CA PRO A 399 0.30 10.36 13.51
C PRO A 399 0.62 11.85 13.56
N ARG A 400 -0.30 12.65 14.08
CA ARG A 400 -0.10 14.09 14.26
C ARG A 400 -0.10 14.43 15.75
N TYR A 401 0.82 15.28 16.17
CA TYR A 401 0.78 15.86 17.52
C TYR A 401 -0.11 17.10 17.52
N ILE A 402 -1.11 17.11 18.41
CA ILE A 402 -1.99 18.25 18.65
C ILE A 402 -1.83 18.75 20.08
N GLN A 403 -2.07 20.05 20.27
CA GLN A 403 -2.13 20.62 21.62
C GLN A 403 -3.42 20.13 22.30
N SER A 404 -3.32 19.68 23.55
CA SER A 404 -4.50 19.23 24.30
C SER A 404 -5.50 20.39 24.47
N GLU A 405 -6.77 20.16 24.16
CA GLU A 405 -7.87 21.14 24.27
C GLU A 405 -8.18 21.55 25.71
N LYS A 406 -7.74 20.77 26.71
CA LYS A 406 -7.97 21.07 28.13
C LYS A 406 -6.87 21.97 28.66
N ALA A 407 -7.26 22.93 29.50
CA ALA A 407 -6.50 24.06 30.08
C ALA A 407 -5.22 23.73 30.90
N VAL A 408 -4.48 22.69 30.54
CA VAL A 408 -3.12 22.43 30.99
C VAL A 408 -2.19 22.83 29.84
N PRO A 409 -1.55 24.01 29.92
CA PRO A 409 -0.58 24.38 28.91
C PRO A 409 0.58 23.37 28.94
N GLN A 410 1.03 22.93 27.75
CA GLN A 410 2.27 22.17 27.48
C GLN A 410 2.23 20.63 27.35
N ARG A 411 1.08 19.95 27.25
CA ARG A 411 1.09 18.52 26.85
C ARG A 411 0.57 18.32 25.43
N PHE A 412 1.48 18.08 24.49
CA PHE A 412 1.15 17.57 23.18
C PHE A 412 0.70 16.11 23.30
N VAL A 413 -0.39 15.78 22.62
CA VAL A 413 -0.93 14.42 22.53
C VAL A 413 -1.09 14.04 21.07
N ILE A 414 -1.03 12.75 20.77
CA ILE A 414 -1.30 12.29 19.42
C ILE A 414 -2.81 12.44 19.14
N GLU A 415 -3.13 13.00 17.98
CA GLU A 415 -4.50 13.17 17.48
C GLU A 415 -5.22 11.83 17.39
N LYS A 416 -6.51 11.83 17.75
CA LYS A 416 -7.35 10.64 17.62
C LYS A 416 -7.68 10.41 16.16
N GLY A 417 -7.70 9.15 15.73
CA GLY A 417 -8.07 8.81 14.36
C GLY A 417 -7.42 7.53 13.87
N LEU A 418 -7.64 7.23 12.59
CA LEU A 418 -6.97 6.13 11.91
C LEU A 418 -5.66 6.62 11.30
N VAL A 419 -4.55 6.02 11.69
CA VAL A 419 -3.21 6.41 11.25
C VAL A 419 -2.32 5.18 11.12
N ASP A 420 -1.22 5.37 10.40
CA ASP A 420 -0.16 4.39 10.30
C ASP A 420 0.80 4.51 11.49
N HIS A 421 0.38 3.90 12.58
CA HIS A 421 1.18 3.72 13.79
C HIS A 421 1.32 2.22 14.06
N GLY A 422 2.40 1.76 14.70
CA GLY A 422 2.66 0.33 14.90
C GLY A 422 1.42 -0.40 15.43
N THR A 423 0.92 -1.37 14.66
CA THR A 423 -0.39 -2.03 14.89
C THR A 423 -0.28 -3.29 15.74
N THR A 424 0.94 -3.71 16.14
CA THR A 424 1.26 -5.08 16.60
C THR A 424 0.87 -6.19 15.62
N LYS A 425 0.55 -5.82 14.37
CA LYS A 425 0.10 -6.67 13.27
C LYS A 425 0.85 -6.33 11.97
N ASN A 426 2.14 -6.08 12.08
CA ASN A 426 2.96 -5.67 10.93
C ASN A 426 3.09 -6.77 9.86
N ASN A 427 2.85 -8.03 10.23
CA ASN A 427 2.63 -9.14 9.30
C ASN A 427 1.19 -9.66 9.42
N PRO A 428 0.32 -9.44 8.40
CA PRO A 428 -1.10 -9.78 8.47
C PRO A 428 -1.39 -11.28 8.23
N VAL A 429 -0.39 -12.17 8.26
CA VAL A 429 -0.55 -13.61 7.93
C VAL A 429 -1.57 -14.34 8.82
N ARG A 430 -1.71 -13.96 10.09
CA ARG A 430 -2.73 -14.53 10.97
C ARG A 430 -4.11 -13.96 10.65
N ASP A 431 -4.18 -12.66 10.39
CA ASP A 431 -5.41 -11.97 10.06
C ASP A 431 -5.98 -12.47 8.74
N ILE A 432 -5.14 -12.70 7.71
CA ILE A 432 -5.60 -13.21 6.42
C ILE A 432 -6.17 -14.63 6.52
N LEU A 433 -5.55 -15.52 7.32
CA LEU A 433 -6.08 -16.85 7.56
C LEU A 433 -7.43 -16.78 8.28
N TYR A 434 -7.54 -15.89 9.27
CA TYR A 434 -8.78 -15.69 10.02
C TYR A 434 -9.90 -15.11 9.15
N GLU A 435 -9.59 -14.10 8.33
CA GLU A 435 -10.54 -13.47 7.40
C GLU A 435 -10.95 -14.43 6.28
N CYS A 436 -10.03 -15.22 5.74
CA CYS A 436 -10.33 -16.26 4.76
C CYS A 436 -11.36 -17.26 5.31
N ARG A 437 -11.17 -17.76 6.54
CA ARG A 437 -12.11 -18.70 7.19
C ARG A 437 -13.48 -18.08 7.49
N LYS A 438 -13.54 -16.75 7.65
CA LYS A 438 -14.82 -16.03 7.83
C LYS A 438 -15.57 -15.83 6.51
N LEU A 439 -14.84 -15.48 5.46
CA LEU A 439 -15.39 -15.19 4.14
C LEU A 439 -15.85 -16.45 3.44
N PHE A 440 -14.94 -17.40 3.32
CA PHE A 440 -15.14 -18.67 2.68
C PHE A 440 -15.46 -19.66 3.79
N ARG A 441 -16.72 -20.14 3.84
CA ARG A 441 -17.17 -21.17 4.80
C ARG A 441 -16.12 -22.29 4.90
N TYR A 442 -16.11 -23.07 6.00
CA TYR A 442 -15.21 -24.22 6.27
C TYR A 442 -15.26 -25.38 5.24
N ALA A 443 -15.52 -25.11 3.96
CA ALA A 443 -15.45 -26.04 2.87
C ALA A 443 -13.99 -26.06 2.37
N ASN A 444 -13.25 -27.02 2.92
CA ASN A 444 -11.89 -27.46 2.59
C ASN A 444 -10.74 -26.55 3.06
N ASP A 445 -9.83 -27.16 3.85
CA ASP A 445 -8.73 -26.51 4.57
C ASP A 445 -7.50 -26.20 3.70
N MET A 446 -7.55 -26.50 2.41
CA MET A 446 -6.40 -26.33 1.52
C MET A 446 -6.18 -24.86 1.19
N MET A 447 -5.03 -24.34 1.60
CA MET A 447 -4.67 -22.93 1.39
C MET A 447 -3.25 -22.80 0.86
N ILE A 448 -3.05 -21.90 -0.09
CA ILE A 448 -1.74 -21.43 -0.51
C ILE A 448 -1.60 -20.02 0.03
N ILE A 449 -0.66 -19.80 0.95
CA ILE A 449 -0.43 -18.51 1.58
C ILE A 449 0.93 -18.01 1.13
N VAL A 450 0.94 -16.87 0.45
CA VAL A 450 2.15 -16.14 0.08
C VAL A 450 2.27 -14.94 1.01
N SER A 451 3.29 -14.94 1.86
CA SER A 451 3.59 -13.82 2.76
C SER A 451 4.84 -13.10 2.25
N VAL A 452 4.74 -11.80 2.05
CA VAL A 452 5.80 -10.96 1.47
C VAL A 452 6.19 -9.88 2.46
N GLY A 453 7.46 -9.92 2.89
CA GLY A 453 8.08 -8.90 3.72
C GLY A 453 8.50 -7.66 2.93
N THR A 454 8.77 -6.58 3.65
CA THR A 454 9.23 -5.28 3.12
C THR A 454 10.75 -5.18 3.04
N GLY A 455 11.46 -6.29 3.23
CA GLY A 455 12.90 -6.42 3.09
C GLY A 455 13.69 -6.18 4.38
N ILE A 456 14.92 -6.70 4.41
CA ILE A 456 15.82 -6.72 5.56
C ILE A 456 17.05 -5.87 5.26
N GLY A 457 17.45 -5.08 6.25
CA GLY A 457 18.55 -4.13 6.16
C GLY A 457 18.09 -2.69 6.37
N LEU A 458 18.88 -1.94 7.14
CA LEU A 458 18.72 -0.50 7.37
C LEU A 458 20.07 0.08 7.85
N ASP A 459 20.60 1.07 7.15
CA ASP A 459 21.71 1.88 7.67
C ASP A 459 21.18 2.97 8.62
N ARG A 460 21.38 2.76 9.92
CA ARG A 460 20.96 3.71 10.97
C ARG A 460 21.64 5.07 10.86
N THR A 461 22.85 5.12 10.30
CA THR A 461 23.65 6.35 10.29
C THR A 461 23.11 7.40 9.32
N ARG A 462 22.24 6.98 8.38
CA ARG A 462 21.65 7.81 7.34
C ARG A 462 20.24 8.29 7.65
N GLU A 463 19.67 7.85 8.77
CA GLU A 463 18.26 8.04 9.10
C GLU A 463 18.08 8.72 10.46
N ILE A 464 16.90 9.31 10.67
CA ILE A 464 16.52 9.83 11.98
C ILE A 464 16.45 8.65 12.96
N PRO A 465 17.17 8.67 14.11
CA PRO A 465 17.26 7.53 15.02
C PRO A 465 15.91 6.96 15.42
N GLU A 466 14.94 7.81 15.77
CA GLU A 466 13.58 7.42 16.17
C GLU A 466 12.84 6.72 15.02
N MET A 467 13.01 7.21 13.79
CA MET A 467 12.41 6.60 12.60
C MET A 467 13.04 5.22 12.33
N ALA A 468 14.36 5.14 12.42
CA ALA A 468 15.10 3.89 12.21
C ALA A 468 14.70 2.82 13.24
N ASN A 469 14.67 3.17 14.53
CA ASN A 469 14.20 2.30 15.61
C ASN A 469 12.78 1.79 15.32
N SER A 470 11.90 2.72 14.95
CA SER A 470 10.50 2.41 14.68
C SER A 470 10.33 1.43 13.50
N VAL A 471 11.09 1.58 12.42
CA VAL A 471 11.04 0.65 11.27
C VAL A 471 11.62 -0.71 11.63
N GLU A 472 12.75 -0.75 12.33
CA GLU A 472 13.36 -2.02 12.75
C GLU A 472 12.48 -2.82 13.70
N ASP A 473 11.85 -2.17 14.69
CA ASP A 473 10.94 -2.80 15.64
C ASP A 473 9.75 -3.46 14.90
N ARG A 474 9.16 -2.73 13.94
CA ARG A 474 8.07 -3.27 13.10
C ARG A 474 8.52 -4.45 12.25
N LYS A 475 9.71 -4.37 11.65
CA LYS A 475 10.28 -5.49 10.86
C LYS A 475 10.58 -6.71 11.73
N ALA A 476 11.15 -6.52 12.92
CA ALA A 476 11.43 -7.59 13.86
C ALA A 476 10.14 -8.27 14.34
N GLU A 477 9.10 -7.49 14.65
CA GLU A 477 7.78 -7.99 14.98
C GLU A 477 7.17 -8.78 13.82
N ALA A 478 7.23 -8.26 12.59
CA ALA A 478 6.69 -8.91 11.40
C ALA A 478 7.35 -10.27 11.11
N ARG A 479 8.68 -10.36 11.27
CA ARG A 479 9.43 -11.62 11.18
C ARG A 479 9.00 -12.59 12.28
N GLY A 480 8.95 -12.13 13.53
CA GLY A 480 8.53 -12.96 14.66
C GLY A 480 7.11 -13.52 14.49
N TRP A 481 6.19 -12.75 13.91
CA TRP A 481 4.85 -13.24 13.57
C TRP A 481 4.85 -14.28 12.46
N GLY A 482 5.72 -14.15 11.45
CA GLY A 482 5.91 -15.14 10.39
C GLY A 482 6.44 -16.45 10.93
N GLU A 483 7.51 -16.42 11.71
CA GLU A 483 8.12 -17.59 12.35
C GLU A 483 7.12 -18.32 13.26
N ARG A 484 6.39 -17.57 14.10
CA ARG A 484 5.34 -18.16 14.95
C ARG A 484 4.19 -18.73 14.13
N PHE A 485 3.82 -18.10 13.02
CA PHE A 485 2.76 -18.62 12.15
C PHE A 485 3.17 -19.98 11.55
N GLU A 486 4.40 -20.08 11.04
CA GLU A 486 4.94 -21.33 10.50
C GLU A 486 5.00 -22.42 11.57
N ALA A 487 5.50 -22.11 12.78
CA ALA A 487 5.54 -23.04 13.90
C ALA A 487 4.14 -23.53 14.32
N ASP A 488 3.17 -22.61 14.48
CA ASP A 488 1.80 -22.95 14.91
C ASP A 488 1.06 -23.81 13.88
N HIS A 489 1.47 -23.77 12.60
CA HIS A 489 0.81 -24.48 11.50
C HIS A 489 1.68 -25.56 10.85
N ALA A 490 2.82 -25.92 11.46
CA ALA A 490 3.77 -26.90 10.92
C ALA A 490 3.11 -28.23 10.53
N ALA A 491 2.20 -28.75 11.38
CA ALA A 491 1.47 -29.98 11.09
C ALA A 491 0.57 -29.90 9.85
N LEU A 492 -0.01 -28.73 9.53
CA LEU A 492 -0.79 -28.53 8.31
C LEU A 492 0.11 -28.44 7.08
N ILE A 493 1.28 -27.84 7.25
CA ILE A 493 2.29 -27.70 6.20
C ILE A 493 2.88 -29.06 5.83
N GLU A 494 3.29 -29.86 6.83
CA GLU A 494 3.81 -31.21 6.65
C GLU A 494 2.81 -32.16 5.98
N ARG A 495 1.52 -32.03 6.32
CA ARG A 495 0.43 -32.81 5.71
C ARG A 495 0.00 -32.27 4.35
N ASN A 496 0.62 -31.19 3.87
CA ASN A 496 0.30 -30.51 2.62
C ASN A 496 -1.17 -30.04 2.54
N TRP A 497 -1.79 -29.79 3.69
CA TRP A 497 -3.09 -29.10 3.81
C TRP A 497 -2.92 -27.59 3.78
N MET A 498 -1.71 -27.08 4.02
CA MET A 498 -1.38 -25.67 3.86
C MET A 498 -0.03 -25.55 3.15
N LYS A 499 0.05 -24.74 2.10
CA LYS A 499 1.33 -24.37 1.48
C LYS A 499 1.65 -22.94 1.89
N TYR A 500 2.65 -22.77 2.74
CA TYR A 500 3.09 -21.47 3.20
C TYR A 500 4.42 -21.09 2.55
N PHE A 501 4.46 -19.91 1.93
CA PHE A 501 5.66 -19.36 1.30
C PHE A 501 5.90 -17.97 1.85
N ARG A 502 7.04 -17.78 2.53
CA ARG A 502 7.48 -16.49 3.02
C ARG A 502 8.66 -15.99 2.21
N PHE A 503 8.60 -14.75 1.74
CA PHE A 503 9.71 -14.10 1.05
C PHE A 503 10.02 -12.76 1.70
N ASP A 504 11.29 -12.46 1.92
CA ASP A 504 11.74 -11.22 2.53
C ASP A 504 13.12 -10.86 1.96
N VAL A 505 13.19 -9.80 1.15
CA VAL A 505 14.39 -9.45 0.38
C VAL A 505 15.50 -9.00 1.32
N THR A 506 16.66 -9.66 1.29
CA THR A 506 17.81 -9.30 2.13
C THR A 506 18.77 -8.33 1.44
N GLY A 507 19.66 -7.71 2.20
CA GLY A 507 20.76 -6.90 1.65
C GLY A 507 20.37 -5.47 1.29
N LEU A 508 19.35 -4.89 1.94
CA LEU A 508 18.86 -3.53 1.68
C LEU A 508 19.43 -2.48 2.65
N GLU A 509 20.58 -2.74 3.27
CA GLU A 509 21.23 -1.81 4.21
C GLU A 509 21.68 -0.52 3.52
N ASP A 510 22.13 -0.63 2.27
CA ASP A 510 22.62 0.47 1.44
C ASP A 510 21.49 1.32 0.81
N VAL A 511 20.25 0.83 0.86
CA VAL A 511 19.07 1.56 0.38
C VAL A 511 18.47 2.37 1.54
N PRO A 512 18.37 3.71 1.42
CA PRO A 512 17.74 4.54 2.44
C PRO A 512 16.24 4.25 2.55
N LEU A 513 15.61 4.77 3.60
CA LEU A 513 14.16 4.70 3.76
C LEU A 513 13.41 5.50 2.69
N GLU A 514 14.06 6.46 2.04
CA GLU A 514 13.55 7.14 0.85
C GLU A 514 13.57 6.24 -0.41
N GLU A 515 13.03 5.03 -0.33
CA GLU A 515 13.24 3.98 -1.33
C GLU A 515 12.62 4.28 -2.71
N TRP A 516 11.63 5.19 -2.77
CA TRP A 516 10.93 5.55 -4.01
C TRP A 516 11.86 6.13 -5.08
N SER A 517 13.02 6.68 -4.68
CA SER A 517 14.04 7.24 -5.57
C SER A 517 15.14 6.23 -5.95
N HIS A 518 15.08 4.99 -5.43
CA HIS A 518 16.12 3.97 -5.57
C HIS A 518 15.60 2.64 -6.16
N GLU A 519 14.60 2.72 -7.06
CA GLU A 519 13.98 1.52 -7.68
C GLU A 519 14.99 0.56 -8.30
N ASP A 520 15.96 1.08 -9.07
CA ASP A 520 16.92 0.25 -9.80
C ASP A 520 17.76 -0.62 -8.86
N VAL A 521 18.23 -0.03 -7.75
CA VAL A 521 19.01 -0.74 -6.72
C VAL A 521 18.15 -1.82 -6.06
N ILE A 522 16.90 -1.50 -5.71
CA ILE A 522 16.00 -2.47 -5.07
C ILE A 522 15.66 -3.60 -6.04
N LYS A 523 15.50 -3.31 -7.32
CA LYS A 523 15.27 -4.30 -8.37
C LYS A 523 16.47 -5.24 -8.53
N GLU A 524 17.68 -4.70 -8.52
CA GLU A 524 18.91 -5.50 -8.53
C GLU A 524 18.98 -6.43 -7.32
N LYS A 525 18.77 -5.88 -6.10
CA LYS A 525 18.78 -6.65 -4.84
C LYS A 525 17.69 -7.72 -4.80
N THR A 526 16.49 -7.40 -5.28
CA THR A 526 15.37 -8.34 -5.39
C THR A 526 15.70 -9.47 -6.36
N SER A 527 16.32 -9.16 -7.50
CA SER A 527 16.75 -10.16 -8.48
C SER A 527 17.86 -11.04 -7.92
N ALA A 528 18.84 -10.46 -7.21
CA ALA A 528 19.90 -11.20 -6.53
C ALA A 528 19.36 -12.12 -5.42
N TYR A 529 18.37 -11.65 -4.65
CA TYR A 529 17.68 -12.46 -3.64
C TYR A 529 16.95 -13.65 -4.26
N LEU A 530 16.18 -13.43 -5.35
CA LEU A 530 15.49 -14.50 -6.06
C LEU A 530 16.44 -15.49 -6.75
N ALA A 531 17.66 -15.06 -7.08
CA ALA A 531 18.69 -15.92 -7.67
C ALA A 531 19.40 -16.85 -6.65
N GLN A 532 19.22 -16.63 -5.34
CA GLN A 532 19.79 -17.52 -4.32
C GLN A 532 19.18 -18.94 -4.46
N PRO A 533 19.97 -20.03 -4.41
CA PRO A 533 19.49 -21.37 -4.72
C PRO A 533 18.24 -21.80 -3.94
N GLU A 534 18.25 -21.62 -2.62
CA GLU A 534 17.13 -22.00 -1.74
C GLU A 534 15.89 -21.14 -1.99
N VAL A 535 16.07 -19.83 -2.19
CA VAL A 535 15.00 -18.88 -2.47
C VAL A 535 14.38 -19.16 -3.83
N CYS A 536 15.21 -19.38 -4.86
CA CYS A 536 14.79 -19.73 -6.21
C CYS A 536 13.94 -21.01 -6.20
N GLN A 537 14.41 -22.06 -5.51
CA GLN A 537 13.67 -23.31 -5.37
C GLN A 537 12.31 -23.08 -4.70
N ARG A 538 12.26 -22.34 -3.58
CA ARG A 538 11.01 -22.01 -2.89
C ARG A 538 10.07 -21.14 -3.73
N PHE A 539 10.63 -20.19 -4.48
CA PHE A 539 9.90 -19.29 -5.36
C PHE A 539 9.21 -20.06 -6.49
N TYR A 540 9.94 -20.93 -7.20
CA TYR A 540 9.34 -21.76 -8.23
C TYR A 540 8.41 -22.83 -7.66
N ALA A 541 8.66 -23.37 -6.45
CA ALA A 541 7.68 -24.23 -5.79
C ALA A 541 6.35 -23.50 -5.51
N CYS A 542 6.41 -22.20 -5.18
CA CYS A 542 5.22 -21.35 -5.02
C CYS A 542 4.49 -21.13 -6.36
N VAL A 543 5.23 -20.75 -7.40
CA VAL A 543 4.71 -20.58 -8.77
C VAL A 543 4.03 -21.86 -9.24
N ASP A 544 4.64 -23.01 -9.00
CA ASP A 544 4.16 -24.33 -9.39
C ASP A 544 2.89 -24.72 -8.65
N ALA A 545 2.84 -24.45 -7.33
CA ALA A 545 1.65 -24.70 -6.53
C ALA A 545 0.45 -23.88 -7.01
N ILE A 546 0.66 -22.60 -7.34
CA ILE A 546 -0.40 -21.72 -7.85
C ILE A 546 -0.80 -22.11 -9.26
N ALA A 547 0.16 -22.29 -10.17
CA ALA A 547 -0.13 -22.64 -11.56
C ALA A 547 -0.84 -23.99 -11.68
N ALA A 548 -0.48 -24.99 -10.87
CA ALA A 548 -1.18 -26.28 -10.85
C ALA A 548 -2.65 -26.14 -10.44
N LEU A 549 -2.95 -25.24 -9.49
CA LEU A 549 -4.32 -24.96 -9.09
C LEU A 549 -5.10 -24.24 -10.20
N LEU A 550 -4.48 -23.27 -10.86
CA LEU A 550 -5.11 -22.50 -11.95
C LEU A 550 -5.34 -23.32 -13.23
N LEU A 551 -4.47 -24.30 -13.52
CA LEU A 551 -4.58 -25.17 -14.71
C LEU A 551 -5.41 -26.43 -14.47
N GLY A 552 -5.63 -26.81 -13.20
CA GLY A 552 -6.35 -28.03 -12.83
C GLY A 552 -7.84 -28.01 -13.20
N PRO A 553 -8.55 -29.15 -13.12
CA PRO A 553 -9.99 -29.22 -13.38
C PRO A 553 -10.84 -28.45 -12.36
N GLN A 554 -10.26 -28.04 -11.22
CA GLN A 554 -10.87 -27.07 -10.28
C GLN A 554 -10.63 -25.61 -10.70
N GLY A 555 -9.88 -25.39 -11.79
CA GLY A 555 -9.45 -24.12 -12.40
C GLY A 555 -10.04 -23.85 -13.80
N ARG A 556 -10.79 -24.81 -14.39
CA ARG A 556 -11.44 -24.71 -15.71
C ARG A 556 -12.97 -24.78 -15.66
#